data_AF-A0A352VHT9-F1
#
_entry.id   AF-A0A352VHT9-F1
#
_cell.length_a   1.000
_cell.length_b   1.000
_cell.length_c   1.000
_cell.angle_alpha   90.00
_cell.angle_beta   90.00
_cell.angle_gamma   90.00
#
_symmetry.space_group_name_H-M   'P 1'
#
loop_
_entity.id
_entity.type
_entity.pdbx_description
1 polymer ?
#
loop_
_entity_poly.entity_id
_entity_poly.type
_entity_poly.pdbx_seq_one_letter_code
_entity_poly.pdbx_strand_id
1 'polypeptide(L)'
;AWRVLKPGGRVVVSDMVSEVPVPEVLAGNVEAIAACLPTFRDEYLQQFRDAGFEDVRITSEKPYPTDFILGDPGVQEHLAGQPDHTAQLTDFVSSIAG
;
A
#
# COMPACT_ATOMS: atom_id res chain seq x y z
N ALA A 1 2.52 -11.68 -13.50
CA ALA A 1 3.67 -12.61 -13.36
C ALA A 1 3.34 -14.07 -13.74
N TRP A 2 2.18 -14.61 -13.33
CA TRP A 2 1.78 -16.01 -13.52
C TRP A 2 2.19 -16.66 -14.86
N ARG A 3 1.78 -16.06 -15.99
CA ARG A 3 1.97 -16.60 -17.35
C ARG A 3 3.42 -16.98 -17.72
N VAL A 4 4.43 -16.33 -17.15
CA VAL A 4 5.84 -16.54 -17.54
C VAL A 4 6.59 -17.50 -16.62
N LEU A 5 5.95 -17.99 -15.56
CA LEU A 5 6.57 -18.97 -14.66
C LEU A 5 6.61 -20.36 -15.31
N LYS A 6 7.68 -21.10 -15.03
CA LYS A 6 7.72 -22.55 -15.28
C LYS A 6 6.77 -23.27 -14.30
N PRO A 7 6.31 -24.49 -14.63
CA PRO A 7 5.59 -25.32 -13.66
C PRO A 7 6.37 -25.45 -12.35
N GLY A 8 5.69 -25.20 -11.21
CA GLY A 8 6.30 -25.18 -9.87
C GLY A 8 7.13 -23.93 -9.55
N GLY A 9 7.18 -22.94 -10.44
CA GLY A 9 7.80 -21.64 -10.16
C GLY A 9 7.02 -20.83 -9.14
N ARG A 10 7.70 -19.90 -8.47
CA ARG A 10 7.09 -18.99 -7.48
C ARG A 10 7.51 -17.55 -7.74
N VAL A 11 6.66 -16.60 -7.33
CA VAL A 11 7.03 -15.19 -7.18
C VAL A 11 7.28 -14.92 -5.71
N VAL A 12 8.31 -14.12 -5.43
CA VAL A 12 8.56 -13.53 -4.11
C VAL A 12 8.73 -12.03 -4.36
N VAL A 13 7.94 -11.23 -3.66
CA VAL A 13 7.91 -9.77 -3.79
C VAL A 13 7.87 -9.16 -2.40
N SER A 14 8.56 -8.03 -2.24
CA SER A 14 8.46 -7.17 -1.07
C SER A 14 7.88 -5.84 -1.55
N ASP A 15 6.76 -5.44 -0.97
CA ASP A 15 6.03 -4.23 -1.33
C ASP A 15 5.23 -3.75 -0.10
N MET A 16 4.76 -2.51 -0.13
CA MET A 16 3.96 -1.93 0.95
C MET A 16 2.46 -2.19 0.74
N VAL A 17 1.77 -2.49 1.84
CA VAL A 17 0.31 -2.61 1.90
C VAL A 17 -0.24 -1.77 3.05
N SER A 18 -1.54 -1.46 3.01
CA SER A 18 -2.28 -0.84 4.12
C SER A 18 -3.33 -1.80 4.70
N GLU A 19 -3.59 -1.72 6.01
CA GLU A 19 -4.70 -2.47 6.65
C GLU A 19 -6.07 -1.81 6.48
N VAL A 20 -6.10 -0.57 5.99
CA VAL A 20 -7.34 0.13 5.63
C VAL A 20 -7.32 0.54 4.16
N PRO A 21 -8.49 0.72 3.52
CA PRO A 21 -8.56 1.19 2.14
C PRO A 21 -7.81 2.51 1.95
N VAL A 22 -7.22 2.67 0.77
CA VAL A 22 -6.58 3.93 0.38
C VAL A 22 -7.63 5.04 0.38
N PRO A 23 -7.45 6.12 1.16
CA PRO A 23 -8.38 7.24 1.19
C PRO A 23 -8.58 7.84 -0.21
N GLU A 24 -9.83 8.14 -0.58
CA GLU A 24 -10.18 8.71 -1.90
C GLU A 24 -9.40 10.00 -2.18
N VAL A 25 -9.16 10.79 -1.14
CA VAL A 25 -8.34 12.00 -1.15
C VAL A 25 -6.92 11.78 -1.68
N LEU A 26 -6.36 10.58 -1.52
CA LEU A 26 -5.04 10.19 -2.05
C LEU A 26 -5.12 9.47 -3.40
N ALA A 27 -6.25 8.84 -3.73
CA ALA A 27 -6.39 7.97 -4.91
C ALA A 27 -6.19 8.71 -6.26
N GLY A 28 -6.37 10.03 -6.30
CA GLY A 28 -6.11 10.88 -7.46
C GLY A 28 -4.84 11.74 -7.36
N ASN A 29 -4.07 11.64 -6.27
CA ASN A 29 -2.90 12.46 -6.05
C ASN A 29 -1.67 11.86 -6.76
N VAL A 30 -1.22 12.51 -7.84
CA VAL A 30 -0.10 12.04 -8.67
C VAL A 30 1.21 11.94 -7.88
N GLU A 31 1.45 12.83 -6.93
CA GLU A 31 2.66 12.80 -6.10
C GLU A 31 2.65 11.60 -5.15
N ALA A 32 1.51 11.34 -4.52
CA ALA A 32 1.33 10.17 -3.66
C ALA A 32 1.49 8.86 -4.45
N ILE A 33 0.90 8.80 -5.66
CA ILE A 33 1.04 7.65 -6.57
C ILE A 33 2.52 7.47 -6.97
N ALA A 34 3.21 8.55 -7.32
CA ALA A 34 4.63 8.51 -7.67
C ALA A 34 5.52 8.08 -6.49
N ALA A 35 5.08 8.29 -5.25
CA ALA A 35 5.73 7.86 -4.02
C ALA A 35 5.39 6.42 -3.60
N CYS A 36 4.85 5.58 -4.51
CA CYS A 36 4.48 4.19 -4.24
C CYS A 36 3.38 4.04 -3.17
N LEU A 37 2.29 4.79 -3.32
CA LEU A 37 1.08 4.64 -2.51
C LEU A 37 0.69 3.14 -2.38
N PRO A 38 0.55 2.60 -1.15
CA PRO A 38 0.30 1.18 -0.96
C PRO A 38 -1.09 0.78 -1.45
N THR A 39 -1.25 -0.49 -1.79
CA THR A 39 -2.57 -1.09 -2.07
C THR A 39 -3.15 -1.65 -0.78
N PHE A 40 -4.48 -1.64 -0.65
CA PHE A 40 -5.15 -2.29 0.47
C PHE A 40 -4.81 -3.78 0.50
N ARG A 41 -4.38 -4.29 1.66
CA ARG A 41 -3.83 -5.65 1.83
C ARG A 41 -4.71 -6.73 1.20
N ASP A 42 -6.01 -6.71 1.50
CA ASP A 42 -6.92 -7.76 1.03
C ASP A 42 -7.05 -7.76 -0.49
N GLU A 43 -7.12 -6.58 -1.11
CA GLU A 43 -7.13 -6.42 -2.56
C GLU A 43 -5.81 -6.90 -3.17
N TYR A 44 -4.69 -6.52 -2.59
CA TYR A 44 -3.36 -6.92 -3.06
C TYR A 44 -3.23 -8.46 -3.09
N LEU A 45 -3.58 -9.14 -2.00
CA LEU A 45 -3.54 -10.60 -1.92
C LEU A 45 -4.56 -11.25 -2.87
N GLN A 46 -5.74 -10.66 -3.03
CA GLN A 46 -6.77 -11.17 -3.92
C GLN A 46 -6.34 -11.10 -5.39
N GLN A 47 -5.66 -10.03 -5.80
CA GLN A 47 -5.12 -9.90 -7.16
C GLN A 47 -4.14 -11.04 -7.53
N PHE A 48 -3.34 -11.54 -6.58
CA PHE A 48 -2.52 -12.73 -6.82
C PHE A 48 -3.36 -13.99 -7.01
N ARG A 49 -4.39 -14.19 -6.18
CA ARG A 49 -5.30 -15.34 -6.29
C ARG A 49 -6.03 -15.34 -7.63
N ASP A 50 -6.57 -14.19 -8.01
CA ASP A 50 -7.29 -14.01 -9.28
C ASP A 50 -6.37 -14.22 -10.49
N ALA A 51 -5.08 -13.91 -10.37
CA ALA A 51 -4.08 -14.18 -11.41
C ALA A 51 -3.72 -15.68 -11.55
N GLY A 52 -4.13 -16.54 -10.62
CA GLY A 52 -3.90 -17.99 -10.64
C GLY A 52 -2.92 -18.51 -9.59
N PHE A 53 -2.39 -17.66 -8.70
CA PHE A 53 -1.53 -18.13 -7.61
C PHE A 53 -2.37 -18.74 -6.47
N GLU A 54 -2.12 -20.02 -6.14
CA GLU A 54 -2.91 -20.75 -5.14
C GLU A 54 -2.38 -20.55 -3.70
N ASP A 55 -1.06 -20.67 -3.49
CA ASP A 55 -0.40 -20.51 -2.17
C ASP A 55 0.12 -19.07 -2.00
N VAL A 56 -0.80 -18.15 -1.66
CA VAL A 56 -0.48 -16.74 -1.40
C VAL A 56 -0.36 -16.51 0.10
N ARG A 57 0.84 -16.16 0.56
CA ARG A 57 1.16 -15.95 1.98
C ARG A 57 2.17 -14.83 2.20
N ILE A 58 2.03 -14.14 3.33
CA ILE A 58 3.00 -13.17 3.82
C ILE A 58 4.10 -13.94 4.56
N THR A 59 5.35 -13.81 4.11
CA THR A 59 6.49 -14.52 4.73
C THR A 59 7.21 -13.67 5.77
N SER A 60 7.11 -12.34 5.69
CA SER A 60 7.68 -11.37 6.61
C SER A 60 7.00 -10.03 6.37
N GLU A 61 6.80 -9.25 7.42
CA GLU A 61 6.35 -7.86 7.35
C GLU A 61 6.73 -7.10 8.61
N LYS A 62 6.79 -5.78 8.51
CA LYS A 62 7.00 -4.84 9.61
C LYS A 62 6.15 -3.59 9.40
N PRO A 63 5.70 -2.92 10.47
CA PRO A 63 5.10 -1.60 10.36
C PRO A 63 6.05 -0.65 9.62
N TYR A 64 5.52 0.10 8.67
CA TYR A 64 6.28 1.15 7.99
C TYR A 64 6.36 2.38 8.91
N PRO A 65 7.54 2.98 9.11
CA PRO A 65 7.65 4.11 10.02
C PRO A 65 6.85 5.31 9.52
N THR A 66 5.83 5.69 10.28
CA THR A 66 4.91 6.78 9.95
C THR A 66 5.62 8.10 9.71
N ASP A 67 6.73 8.33 10.40
CA ASP A 67 7.54 9.55 10.30
C ASP A 67 8.12 9.76 8.90
N PHE A 68 8.35 8.70 8.12
CA PHE A 68 8.80 8.84 6.74
C PHE A 68 7.71 9.39 5.82
N ILE A 69 6.44 9.13 6.15
CA ILE A 69 5.30 9.58 5.35
C ILE A 69 4.80 10.93 5.87
N LEU A 70 4.58 11.04 7.17
CA LEU A 70 4.14 12.29 7.79
C LEU A 70 5.23 13.36 7.76
N GLY A 71 6.51 12.99 7.73
CA GLY A 71 7.61 13.95 7.61
C GLY A 71 7.84 14.48 6.19
N ASP A 72 7.20 13.92 5.18
CA ASP A 72 7.36 14.36 3.79
C ASP A 72 6.71 15.74 3.57
N PRO A 73 7.42 16.72 2.98
CA PRO A 73 6.88 18.06 2.75
C PRO A 73 5.62 18.09 1.88
N GLY A 74 5.52 17.23 0.86
CA GLY A 74 4.36 17.15 -0.03
C GLY A 74 3.14 16.57 0.71
N VAL A 75 3.36 15.57 1.56
CA VAL A 75 2.31 15.04 2.46
C VAL A 75 1.84 16.10 3.46
N GLN A 76 2.76 16.86 4.06
CA GLN A 76 2.41 17.95 4.99
C GLN A 76 1.60 19.06 4.33
N GLU A 77 1.99 19.48 3.12
CA GLU A 77 1.25 20.48 2.34
C GLU A 77 -0.17 19.98 1.99
N HIS A 78 -0.28 18.72 1.56
CA HIS A 78 -1.55 18.09 1.25
C HIS A 78 -2.48 17.97 2.47
N LEU A 79 -1.93 17.61 3.63
CA LEU A 79 -2.66 17.53 4.90
C LEU A 79 -3.16 18.91 5.35
N ALA A 80 -2.34 19.95 5.24
CA ALA A 80 -2.72 21.31 5.61
C ALA A 80 -3.88 21.85 4.76
N GLY A 81 -3.98 21.42 3.49
CA GLY A 81 -5.08 21.76 2.61
C GLY A 81 -6.41 21.05 2.91
N GLN A 82 -6.41 20.02 3.78
CA GLN A 82 -7.56 19.12 3.98
C GLN A 82 -7.76 18.74 5.46
N PRO A 83 -8.09 19.72 6.33
CA PRO A 83 -8.18 19.49 7.77
C PRO A 83 -9.25 18.48 8.17
N ASP A 84 -10.33 18.34 7.39
CA ASP A 84 -11.42 17.40 7.68
C ASP A 84 -11.02 15.93 7.46
N HIS A 85 -9.93 15.67 6.73
CA HIS A 85 -9.44 14.32 6.41
C HIS A 85 -8.25 13.87 7.27
N THR A 86 -7.75 14.72 8.18
CA THR A 86 -6.52 14.44 8.95
C THR A 86 -6.59 13.13 9.74
N ALA A 87 -7.73 12.83 10.38
CA ALA A 87 -7.90 11.60 11.14
C ALA A 87 -7.83 10.36 10.24
N GLN A 88 -8.58 10.37 9.13
CA GLN A 88 -8.57 9.29 8.13
C GLN A 88 -7.16 9.04 7.56
N LEU A 89 -6.42 10.12 7.27
CA LEU A 89 -5.07 10.03 6.74
C LEU A 89 -4.08 9.50 7.77
N THR A 90 -4.23 9.89 9.04
CA THR A 90 -3.39 9.39 10.14
C THR A 90 -3.63 7.89 10.37
N ASP A 91 -4.89 7.45 10.35
CA ASP A 91 -5.26 6.03 10.45
C ASP A 91 -4.67 5.23 9.28
N PHE A 92 -4.78 5.76 8.05
CA PHE A 92 -4.20 5.15 6.87
C PHE A 92 -2.68 5.00 6.99
N VAL A 93 -1.95 6.08 7.30
CA VAL A 93 -0.49 6.05 7.40
C VAL A 93 0.00 5.11 8.50
N SER A 94 -0.73 5.06 9.63
CA SER A 94 -0.41 4.16 10.75
C SER A 94 -0.69 2.67 10.44
N SER A 95 -1.44 2.39 9.37
CA SER A 95 -1.79 1.04 8.95
C SER A 95 -0.80 0.41 7.96
N ILE A 96 0.20 1.17 7.51
CA ILE A 96 1.09 0.72 6.44
C ILE A 96 2.13 -0.28 6.98
N ALA A 97 2.32 -1.36 6.24
CA ALA A 97 3.32 -2.39 6.52
C ALA A 97 4.04 -2.83 5.24
N GLY A 98 5.25 -3.39 5.38
CA GLY A 98 6.06 -3.93 4.28
C GLY A 98 7.15 -4.90 4.72
#